data_AF-A0A3D5STT4-F1
#
_entry.id   AF-A0A3D5STT4-F1
#
_cell.length_a   1.000
_cell.length_b   1.000
_cell.length_c   1.000
_cell.angle_alpha   90.00
_cell.angle_beta   90.00
_cell.angle_gamma   90.00
#
_symmetry.space_group_name_H-M   'P 1'
#
loop_
_entity.id
_entity.type
_entity.pdbx_description
1 polymer ?
#
loop_
_entity_poly.entity_id
_entity_poly.type
_entity_poly.pdbx_seq_one_letter_code
_entity_poly.pdbx_strand_id
1 'polypeptide(L)'
;MTADEAISFIQEHGVVLAAAKGPVPRLTEAIVNEPIKGSWWAHPRSHQIFAVLEAVADSEDVLVCRLVNGKVTFIHRRLWPALVRAAKRFPSAQIAQVHEEHTASGRHVTRQVPFPKWVPPEVLQHAKKMNEKEALDALGPWASSSRQRREM
;
A
#
# COMPACT_ATOMS: atom_id res chain seq x y z
N MET A 1 0.83 -9.71 -16.57
CA MET A 1 0.96 -8.52 -15.71
C MET A 1 2.38 -7.99 -15.78
N THR A 2 2.54 -6.84 -16.45
CA THR A 2 3.71 -5.95 -16.40
C THR A 2 3.61 -5.01 -15.19
N ALA A 3 4.63 -4.17 -14.97
CA ALA A 3 4.60 -3.15 -13.93
C ALA A 3 3.48 -2.11 -14.16
N ASP A 4 3.31 -1.63 -15.40
CA ASP A 4 2.27 -0.65 -15.75
C ASP A 4 0.85 -1.22 -15.56
N GLU A 5 0.66 -2.50 -15.89
CA GLU A 5 -0.61 -3.19 -15.64
C GLU A 5 -0.88 -3.33 -14.13
N ALA A 6 0.16 -3.58 -13.32
CA ALA A 6 0.04 -3.64 -11.87
C ALA A 6 -0.25 -2.27 -11.24
N ILE A 7 0.38 -1.19 -11.72
CA ILE A 7 0.09 0.18 -11.27
C ILE A 7 -1.35 0.54 -11.66
N SER A 8 -1.79 0.20 -12.87
CA SER A 8 -3.19 0.39 -13.31
C SER A 8 -4.18 -0.36 -12.42
N PHE A 9 -3.86 -1.60 -12.05
CA PHE A 9 -4.66 -2.38 -11.10
C PHE A 9 -4.73 -1.70 -9.72
N ILE A 10 -3.61 -1.16 -9.23
CA ILE A 10 -3.57 -0.39 -7.98
C ILE A 10 -4.36 0.92 -8.11
N GLN A 11 -4.31 1.58 -9.26
CA GLN A 11 -5.10 2.78 -9.53
C GLN A 11 -6.60 2.47 -9.51
N GLU A 12 -7.04 1.41 -10.16
CA GLU A 12 -8.43 0.98 -10.20
C GLU A 12 -8.95 0.72 -8.79
N HIS A 13 -8.28 -0.16 -8.03
CA HIS A 13 -8.72 -0.56 -6.70
C HIS A 13 -8.40 0.48 -5.61
N GLY A 14 -7.42 1.34 -5.84
CA GLY A 14 -6.94 2.37 -4.91
C GLY A 14 -6.04 1.84 -3.79
N VAL A 15 -6.48 0.76 -3.11
CA VAL A 15 -5.75 0.12 -1.99
C VAL A 15 -5.63 -1.37 -2.27
N VAL A 16 -4.41 -1.89 -2.24
CA VAL A 16 -4.11 -3.29 -2.59
C VAL A 16 -3.11 -3.86 -1.59
N LEU A 17 -3.33 -5.09 -1.13
CA LEU A 17 -2.34 -5.83 -0.33
C LEU A 17 -1.29 -6.44 -1.25
N ALA A 18 -0.02 -6.44 -0.83
CA ALA A 18 1.03 -7.08 -1.62
C ALA A 18 0.74 -8.57 -1.80
N ALA A 19 0.64 -9.33 -0.69
CA ALA A 19 0.41 -10.78 -0.70
C ALA A 19 -0.57 -11.28 0.37
N ALA A 20 -0.74 -10.55 1.47
CA ALA A 20 -1.52 -11.01 2.62
C ALA A 20 -3.02 -11.06 2.32
N LYS A 21 -3.74 -12.00 2.93
CA LYS A 21 -5.21 -12.03 2.89
C LYS A 21 -5.81 -10.87 3.68
N GLY A 22 -6.87 -10.28 3.16
CA GLY A 22 -7.56 -9.17 3.82
C GLY A 22 -8.78 -8.68 3.04
N PRO A 23 -9.34 -7.54 3.48
CA PRO A 23 -10.58 -6.98 2.92
C PRO A 23 -10.38 -6.25 1.58
N VAL A 24 -9.16 -6.21 1.04
CA VAL A 24 -8.82 -5.56 -0.23
C VAL A 24 -8.11 -6.56 -1.16
N PRO A 25 -8.07 -6.31 -2.49
CA PRO A 25 -7.42 -7.20 -3.44
C PRO A 25 -5.95 -7.46 -3.15
N ARG A 26 -5.41 -8.54 -3.73
CA ARG A 26 -4.01 -8.98 -3.56
C ARG A 26 -3.26 -8.89 -4.88
N LEU A 27 -2.16 -8.14 -4.90
CA LEU A 27 -1.39 -7.95 -6.12
C LEU A 27 -0.71 -9.23 -6.58
N THR A 28 -0.14 -10.04 -5.68
CA THR A 28 0.52 -11.31 -6.08
C THR A 28 -0.42 -12.25 -6.85
N GLU A 29 -1.69 -12.32 -6.45
CA GLU A 29 -2.68 -13.17 -7.15
C GLU A 29 -3.15 -12.55 -8.45
N ALA A 30 -3.29 -11.22 -8.50
CA ALA A 30 -3.60 -10.51 -9.73
C ALA A 30 -2.49 -10.69 -10.79
N ILE A 31 -1.21 -10.70 -10.37
CA ILE A 31 -0.07 -10.92 -11.26
C ILE A 31 -0.13 -12.27 -11.97
N VAL A 32 -0.47 -13.32 -11.22
CA VAL A 32 -0.53 -14.70 -11.75
C VAL A 32 -1.92 -15.10 -12.26
N ASN A 33 -2.93 -14.27 -12.02
CA ASN A 33 -4.34 -14.49 -12.33
C ASN A 33 -4.92 -15.78 -11.71
N GLU A 34 -4.47 -16.12 -10.50
CA GLU A 34 -4.93 -17.30 -9.77
C GLU A 34 -4.71 -17.16 -8.25
N PRO A 35 -5.47 -17.88 -7.42
CA PRO A 35 -5.22 -17.92 -5.98
C PRO A 35 -3.89 -18.59 -5.64
N ILE A 36 -3.11 -17.98 -4.75
CA ILE A 36 -1.85 -18.56 -4.25
C ILE A 36 -2.10 -19.26 -2.91
N LYS A 37 -1.80 -20.56 -2.84
CA LYS A 37 -1.79 -21.34 -1.60
C LYS A 37 -0.39 -21.31 -0.97
N GLY A 38 -0.30 -20.86 0.28
CA GLY A 38 0.99 -20.78 0.99
C GLY A 38 1.81 -19.56 0.60
N SER A 39 3.14 -19.71 0.59
CA SER A 39 4.07 -18.63 0.26
C SER A 39 4.17 -18.43 -1.25
N TRP A 40 4.00 -17.20 -1.74
CA TRP A 40 4.18 -16.88 -3.15
C TRP A 40 5.62 -17.11 -3.63
N TRP A 41 6.61 -17.14 -2.73
CA TRP A 41 8.00 -17.49 -3.04
C TRP A 41 8.15 -18.90 -3.63
N ALA A 42 7.28 -19.83 -3.22
CA ALA A 42 7.27 -21.20 -3.75
C ALA A 42 6.47 -21.34 -5.05
N HIS A 43 5.87 -20.24 -5.55
CA HIS A 43 5.11 -20.26 -6.78
C HIS A 43 6.03 -20.40 -8.00
N PRO A 44 5.68 -21.16 -9.05
CA PRO A 44 6.49 -21.27 -10.27
C PRO A 44 6.78 -19.93 -10.96
N ARG A 45 5.94 -18.92 -10.72
CA ARG A 45 6.07 -17.55 -11.24
C ARG A 45 6.65 -16.56 -10.23
N SER A 46 7.34 -17.03 -9.17
CA SER A 46 7.88 -16.18 -8.10
C SER A 46 8.78 -15.06 -8.62
N HIS A 47 9.64 -15.31 -9.61
CA HIS A 47 10.49 -14.28 -10.21
C HIS A 47 9.69 -13.15 -10.87
N GLN A 48 8.60 -13.49 -11.56
CA GLN A 48 7.71 -12.49 -12.14
C GLN A 48 7.01 -11.68 -11.04
N ILE A 49 6.49 -12.36 -10.01
CA ILE A 49 5.86 -11.69 -8.88
C ILE A 49 6.83 -10.68 -8.25
N PHE A 50 8.05 -11.14 -7.96
CA PHE A 50 9.10 -10.32 -7.39
C PHE A 50 9.41 -9.08 -8.25
N ALA A 51 9.69 -9.27 -9.55
CA ALA A 51 10.01 -8.18 -10.45
C ALA A 51 8.89 -7.12 -10.54
N VAL A 52 7.63 -7.55 -10.55
CA VAL A 52 6.50 -6.60 -10.58
C VAL A 52 6.33 -5.89 -9.23
N LEU A 53 6.51 -6.59 -8.11
CA LEU A 53 6.43 -5.97 -6.78
C LEU A 53 7.52 -4.91 -6.58
N GLU A 54 8.76 -5.17 -7.04
CA GLU A 54 9.84 -4.18 -6.99
C GLU A 54 9.52 -2.95 -7.85
N ALA A 55 9.13 -3.15 -9.11
CA ALA A 55 8.78 -2.04 -10.00
C ALA A 55 7.60 -1.19 -9.47
N VAL A 56 6.63 -1.82 -8.82
CA VAL A 56 5.52 -1.11 -8.14
C VAL A 56 6.01 -0.34 -6.92
N ALA A 57 6.94 -0.90 -6.13
CA ALA A 57 7.47 -0.24 -4.95
C ALA A 57 8.37 0.97 -5.27
N ASP A 58 8.97 0.98 -6.45
CA ASP A 58 9.79 2.07 -6.99
C ASP A 58 8.96 3.18 -7.66
N SER A 59 7.66 2.95 -7.89
CA SER A 59 6.78 3.90 -8.55
C SER A 59 6.45 5.11 -7.67
N GLU A 60 6.63 6.32 -8.21
CA GLU A 60 6.19 7.57 -7.57
C GLU A 60 4.66 7.67 -7.43
N ASP A 61 3.89 6.84 -8.14
CA ASP A 61 2.42 6.82 -8.05
C ASP A 61 1.90 5.93 -6.90
N VAL A 62 2.78 5.23 -6.19
CA VAL A 62 2.41 4.22 -5.19
C VAL A 62 3.07 4.50 -3.86
N LEU A 63 2.26 4.65 -2.81
CA LEU A 63 2.73 4.60 -1.44
C LEU A 63 2.76 3.13 -1.00
N VAL A 64 3.94 2.68 -0.56
CA VAL A 64 4.11 1.41 0.15
C VAL A 64 4.11 1.68 1.65
N CYS A 65 3.24 1.00 2.41
CA CYS A 65 3.15 1.14 3.87
C CYS A 65 2.66 -0.15 4.53
N ARG A 66 2.60 -0.20 5.87
CA ARG A 66 2.10 -1.36 6.63
C ARG A 66 0.78 -1.03 7.32
N LEU A 67 -0.30 -1.03 6.55
CA LEU A 67 -1.57 -0.44 6.96
C LEU A 67 -2.69 -1.45 7.16
N VAL A 68 -3.19 -2.07 6.09
CA VAL A 68 -4.36 -2.96 6.17
C VAL A 68 -4.01 -4.19 7.00
N ASN A 69 -4.58 -4.28 8.20
CA ASN A 69 -4.22 -5.30 9.22
C ASN A 69 -2.70 -5.36 9.51
N GLY A 70 -1.99 -4.23 9.39
CA GLY A 70 -0.53 -4.15 9.57
C GLY A 70 0.30 -4.83 8.47
N LYS A 71 -0.30 -5.13 7.31
CA LYS A 71 0.35 -5.82 6.20
C LYS A 71 0.86 -4.83 5.14
N VAL A 72 1.84 -5.25 4.35
CA VAL A 72 2.37 -4.45 3.23
C VAL A 72 1.23 -4.13 2.27
N THR A 73 0.97 -2.84 2.11
CA THR A 73 -0.16 -2.26 1.40
C THR A 73 0.36 -1.24 0.40
N PHE A 74 -0.13 -1.32 -0.83
CA PHE A 74 0.05 -0.35 -1.90
C PHE A 74 -1.16 0.58 -1.94
N ILE A 75 -0.91 1.89 -1.95
CA ILE A 75 -1.95 2.91 -2.03
C ILE A 75 -1.63 3.83 -3.19
N HIS A 76 -2.51 3.87 -4.18
CA HIS A 76 -2.35 4.75 -5.33
C HIS A 76 -2.40 6.23 -4.92
N ARG A 77 -1.61 7.08 -5.59
CA ARG A 77 -1.51 8.51 -5.30
C ARG A 77 -2.83 9.28 -5.31
N ARG A 78 -3.82 8.82 -6.08
CA ARG A 78 -5.17 9.40 -6.10
C ARG A 78 -5.83 9.39 -4.72
N LEU A 79 -5.44 8.47 -3.83
CA LEU A 79 -5.98 8.32 -2.49
C LEU A 79 -5.10 8.95 -1.41
N TRP A 80 -3.91 9.48 -1.72
CA TRP A 80 -3.06 10.09 -0.70
C TRP A 80 -3.72 11.28 0.01
N PRO A 81 -4.45 12.19 -0.67
CA PRO A 81 -5.17 13.26 0.03
C PRO A 81 -6.19 12.72 1.05
N ALA A 82 -6.91 11.66 0.68
CA ALA A 82 -7.87 10.99 1.55
C ALA A 82 -7.17 10.31 2.76
N LEU A 83 -6.08 9.60 2.51
CA LEU A 83 -5.28 8.96 3.56
C LEU A 83 -4.74 10.00 4.55
N VAL A 84 -4.18 11.10 4.05
CA VAL A 84 -3.65 12.21 4.86
C VAL A 84 -4.77 12.86 5.67
N ARG A 85 -5.95 13.09 5.07
CA ARG A 85 -7.09 13.66 5.76
C ARG A 85 -7.58 12.74 6.89
N ALA A 86 -7.62 11.44 6.65
CA ALA A 86 -8.02 10.43 7.63
C ALA A 86 -6.88 9.94 8.54
N ALA A 87 -5.68 10.55 8.49
CA ALA A 87 -4.48 10.01 9.12
C ALA A 87 -4.62 9.73 10.63
N LYS A 88 -5.42 10.52 11.36
CA LYS A 88 -5.67 10.33 12.80
C LYS A 88 -6.40 9.01 13.15
N ARG A 89 -6.95 8.32 12.15
CA ARG A 89 -7.61 7.02 12.28
C ARG A 89 -6.61 5.87 12.33
N PHE A 90 -5.36 6.12 11.98
CA PHE A 90 -4.30 5.12 11.88
C PHE A 90 -3.12 5.50 12.79
N PRO A 91 -2.38 4.52 13.33
CA PRO A 91 -1.07 4.79 13.91
C PRO A 91 -0.15 5.41 12.85
N SER A 92 0.56 6.48 13.19
CA SER A 92 1.45 7.18 12.25
C SER A 92 2.54 6.28 11.65
N ALA A 93 2.98 5.27 12.41
CA ALA A 93 3.93 4.26 11.96
C ALA A 93 3.36 3.37 10.84
N GLN A 94 2.05 3.12 10.81
CA GLN A 94 1.41 2.28 9.78
C GLN A 94 1.24 3.01 8.44
N ILE A 95 1.23 4.34 8.47
CA ILE A 95 1.16 5.22 7.28
C ILE A 95 2.51 5.89 6.98
N ALA A 96 3.61 5.40 7.57
CA ALA A 96 4.95 5.75 7.12
C ALA A 96 5.21 5.11 5.76
N GLN A 97 5.89 5.83 4.87
CA GLN A 97 6.35 5.25 3.61
C GLN A 97 7.46 4.25 3.93
N VAL A 98 7.35 3.06 3.38
CA VAL A 98 8.29 1.96 3.55
C VAL A 98 8.95 1.69 2.21
N HIS A 99 10.26 1.65 2.17
CA HIS A 99 11.01 1.20 1.02
C HIS A 99 11.83 -0.02 1.45
N GLU A 100 11.56 -1.18 0.86
CA GLU A 100 12.34 -2.39 1.13
C GLU A 100 13.43 -2.49 0.06
N GLU A 101 14.64 -2.04 0.38
CA GLU A 101 15.80 -2.21 -0.50
C GLU A 101 16.32 -3.64 -0.33
N HIS A 102 16.21 -4.46 -1.38
CA HIS A 102 16.95 -5.71 -1.45
C HIS A 102 18.39 -5.40 -1.83
N THR A 103 19.32 -5.51 -0.88
CA THR A 103 20.74 -5.40 -1.20
C THR A 103 21.20 -6.62 -1.99
N ALA A 104 22.24 -6.48 -2.81
CA ALA A 104 22.86 -7.59 -3.55
C ALA A 104 23.32 -8.78 -2.67
N SER A 105 23.36 -8.61 -1.35
CA SER A 105 23.68 -9.64 -0.35
C SER A 105 22.49 -10.44 0.16
N GLY A 106 21.27 -10.16 -0.31
CA GLY A 106 20.02 -10.77 0.20
C GLY A 106 19.55 -10.19 1.55
N ARG A 107 20.24 -9.18 2.09
CA ARG A 107 19.79 -8.45 3.28
C ARG A 107 18.75 -7.41 2.87
N HIS A 108 17.57 -7.48 3.47
CA HIS A 108 16.51 -6.49 3.32
C HIS A 108 16.84 -5.29 4.23
N VAL A 109 17.06 -4.13 3.64
CA VAL A 109 17.15 -2.87 4.39
C VAL A 109 15.84 -2.14 4.23
N THR A 110 15.04 -2.11 5.29
CA THR A 110 13.82 -1.31 5.31
C THR A 110 14.19 0.14 5.61
N ARG A 111 14.10 1.02 4.62
CA ARG A 111 14.08 2.46 4.85
C ARG A 111 12.65 2.90 5.11
N GLN A 112 12.45 3.79 6.08
CA GLN A 112 11.15 4.38 6.35
C GLN A 112 11.24 5.88 6.33
N VAL A 113 10.28 6.52 5.64
CA VAL A 113 10.06 7.96 5.71
C VAL A 113 8.81 8.18 6.57
N PRO A 114 8.94 8.73 7.80
CA PRO A 114 7.82 8.89 8.72
C PRO A 114 6.72 9.78 8.13
N PHE A 115 5.45 9.53 8.48
CA PHE A 115 4.37 10.48 8.23
C PHE A 115 4.54 11.73 9.14
N PRO A 116 4.31 12.96 8.64
CA PRO A 116 3.89 13.34 7.28
C PRO A 116 5.05 13.70 6.33
N LYS A 117 6.31 13.31 6.61
CA LYS A 117 7.49 13.77 5.85
C LYS A 117 7.51 13.34 4.38
N TRP A 118 6.92 12.20 4.04
CA TRP A 118 6.83 11.73 2.65
C TRP A 118 5.75 12.44 1.83
N VAL A 119 4.84 13.17 2.48
CA VAL A 119 3.63 13.68 1.83
C VAL A 119 3.98 14.92 0.99
N PRO A 120 3.71 14.90 -0.33
CA PRO A 120 3.94 16.08 -1.16
C PRO A 120 3.09 17.28 -0.73
N PRO A 121 3.58 18.53 -0.87
CA PRO A 121 2.85 19.74 -0.46
C PRO A 121 1.46 19.87 -1.10
N GLU A 122 1.32 19.53 -2.37
CA GLU A 122 0.06 19.56 -3.13
C GLU A 122 -0.96 18.56 -2.58
N VAL A 123 -0.51 17.41 -2.07
CA VAL A 123 -1.35 16.41 -1.41
C VAL A 123 -1.86 16.95 -0.07
N LEU A 124 -0.99 17.64 0.70
CA LEU A 124 -1.40 18.31 1.93
C LEU A 124 -2.45 19.40 1.66
N GLN A 125 -2.29 20.18 0.59
CA GLN A 125 -3.25 21.20 0.21
C GLN A 125 -4.60 20.60 -0.19
N HIS A 126 -4.60 19.50 -0.93
CA HIS A 126 -5.84 18.80 -1.29
C HIS A 126 -6.50 18.18 -0.06
N ALA A 127 -5.74 17.50 0.81
CA ALA A 127 -6.27 16.90 2.03
C ALA A 127 -6.98 17.92 2.95
N LYS A 128 -6.48 19.16 3.02
CA LYS A 128 -7.10 20.26 3.79
C LYS A 128 -8.51 20.62 3.29
N LYS A 129 -8.79 20.43 2.00
CA LYS A 129 -10.08 20.76 1.36
C LYS A 129 -11.12 19.65 1.53
N MET A 130 -10.70 18.42 1.84
CA MET A 130 -11.61 17.30 2.07
C MET A 130 -12.12 17.32 3.51
N ASN A 131 -13.34 16.88 3.76
CA ASN A 131 -13.76 16.51 5.12
C ASN A 131 -13.38 15.04 5.44
N GLU A 132 -13.46 14.66 6.72
CA GLU A 132 -13.05 13.30 7.14
C GLU A 132 -13.97 12.20 6.58
N LYS A 133 -15.27 12.47 6.43
CA LYS A 133 -16.21 11.50 5.87
C LYS A 133 -15.90 11.23 4.40
N GLU A 134 -15.73 12.27 3.59
CA GLU A 134 -15.33 12.16 2.17
C GLU A 134 -14.03 11.35 2.01
N ALA A 135 -13.06 11.59 2.91
CA ALA A 135 -11.81 10.85 2.91
C ALA A 135 -12.01 9.36 3.22
N LEU A 136 -12.83 9.02 4.21
CA LEU A 136 -13.13 7.63 4.54
C LEU A 136 -13.94 6.94 3.43
N ASP A 137 -14.91 7.64 2.84
CA ASP A 137 -15.70 7.14 1.72
C ASP A 137 -14.80 6.85 0.50
N ALA A 138 -13.82 7.71 0.22
CA ALA A 138 -12.84 7.50 -0.85
C ALA A 138 -11.87 6.33 -0.59
N LEU A 139 -11.47 6.12 0.67
CA LEU A 139 -10.63 4.98 1.07
C LEU A 139 -11.40 3.65 1.03
N GLY A 140 -12.71 3.70 1.24
CA GLY A 140 -13.60 2.55 1.21
C GLY A 140 -13.73 1.82 2.55
N PRO A 141 -14.54 0.74 2.60
CA PRO A 141 -15.04 0.15 3.85
C PRO A 141 -13.95 -0.35 4.81
N TRP A 142 -12.78 -0.77 4.31
CA TRP A 142 -11.68 -1.27 5.14
C TRP A 142 -11.15 -0.21 6.12
N ALA A 143 -11.23 1.08 5.76
CA ALA A 143 -10.76 2.22 6.56
C ALA A 143 -11.77 2.63 7.65
N SER A 144 -13.04 2.25 7.51
CA SER A 144 -14.08 2.53 8.49
C SER A 144 -14.01 1.58 9.69
N SER A 145 -13.62 0.32 9.45
CA SER A 145 -13.49 -0.71 10.49
C SER A 145 -12.21 -0.62 11.32
N SER A 146 -11.24 0.21 10.93
CA SER A 146 -9.99 0.43 11.68
C SER A 146 -10.20 1.32 12.91
N ARG A 147 -11.18 0.98 13.76
CA ARG A 147 -11.25 1.52 15.12
C ARG A 147 -9.98 1.10 15.84
N GLN A 148 -9.24 2.09 16.34
CA GLN A 148 -8.03 1.98 17.17
C GLN A 148 -8.03 0.70 18.03
N ARG A 149 -7.32 -0.34 17.61
CA ARG A 149 -6.69 -1.22 18.58
C ARG A 149 -5.55 -0.39 19.16
N ARG A 150 -5.82 0.29 20.28
CA ARG A 150 -4.76 0.78 21.14
C ARG A 150 -3.93 -0.44 21.50
N GLU A 151 -2.66 -0.44 21.12
CA GLU A 151 -1.70 -1.33 21.75
C GLU A 151 -1.69 -0.97 23.24
N MET A 152 -2.04 -1.96 24.08
CA MET A 152 -1.81 -1.92 25.53
C MET A 152 -0.35 -2.22 25.81
#